data_AF-A0A803K5B3-F1
#
_entry.id   AF-A0A803K5B3-F1
#
_cell.length_a   1.000
_cell.length_b   1.000
_cell.length_c   1.000
_cell.angle_alpha   90.00
_cell.angle_beta   90.00
_cell.angle_gamma   90.00
#
_symmetry.space_group_name_H-M   'P 1'
#
loop_
_entity.id
_entity.type
_entity.pdbx_description
1 polymer ?
#
loop_
_entity_poly.entity_id
_entity_poly.type
_entity_poly.pdbx_seq_one_letter_code
_entity_poly.pdbx_strand_id
1 'polypeptide(L)'
;MWKKKLNVETFRQRFRAYRYSNFDGPREAYAQLHELLLKWIQPERKTGEQILEMIALEQFIEILPDKVKLWVQEHRPETSTKAISLAEDFLLARREAEQRITVVAMDIVGP
;
A
#
# COMPACT_ATOMS: atom_id res chain seq x y z
N MET A 1 20.27 -10.99 9.93
CA MET A 1 19.16 -11.33 10.85
C MET A 1 17.83 -11.17 10.10
N TRP A 2 17.33 -12.22 9.43
CA TRP A 2 16.25 -12.12 8.41
C TRP A 2 14.94 -12.82 8.81
N LYS A 3 14.84 -13.31 10.06
CA LYS A 3 13.69 -14.06 10.56
C LYS A 3 12.76 -13.14 11.36
N LYS A 4 11.70 -12.59 10.73
CA LYS A 4 10.36 -12.35 11.38
C LYS A 4 9.27 -11.65 10.53
N LYS A 5 9.58 -11.05 9.37
CA LYS A 5 8.55 -10.47 8.45
C LYS A 5 8.01 -11.45 7.39
N LEU A 6 8.36 -12.73 7.47
CA LEU A 6 7.98 -13.71 6.47
C LEU A 6 6.46 -13.97 6.57
N ASN A 7 5.71 -13.59 5.53
CA ASN A 7 4.35 -14.02 5.16
C ASN A 7 3.14 -13.11 5.50
N VAL A 8 3.23 -12.01 6.27
CA VAL A 8 2.03 -11.15 6.54
C VAL A 8 1.45 -10.53 5.26
N GLU A 9 2.29 -9.92 4.43
CA GLU A 9 1.88 -9.35 3.14
C GLU A 9 1.38 -10.42 2.16
N THR A 10 1.93 -11.63 2.23
CA THR A 10 1.48 -12.75 1.40
C THR A 10 0.09 -13.24 1.84
N PHE A 11 -0.20 -13.29 3.14
CA PHE A 11 -1.56 -13.60 3.62
C PHE A 11 -2.56 -12.50 3.24
N ARG A 12 -2.17 -11.22 3.29
CA ARG A 12 -3.00 -10.12 2.76
C ARG A 12 -3.33 -10.34 1.30
N GLN A 13 -2.31 -10.56 0.46
CA GLN A 13 -2.49 -10.76 -0.97
C GLN A 13 -3.40 -11.94 -1.26
N ARG A 14 -3.20 -13.07 -0.57
CA ARG A 14 -4.07 -14.25 -0.69
C ARG A 14 -5.50 -13.96 -0.24
N PHE A 15 -5.69 -13.24 0.86
CA PHE A 15 -7.01 -12.84 1.34
C PHE A 15 -7.76 -11.98 0.30
N ARG A 16 -7.10 -10.95 -0.24
CA ARG A 16 -7.68 -10.04 -1.26
C ARG A 16 -7.89 -10.72 -2.62
N ALA A 17 -7.00 -11.63 -2.99
CA ALA A 17 -7.05 -12.40 -4.24
C ALA A 17 -7.95 -13.63 -4.15
N TYR A 18 -8.46 -13.99 -2.96
CA TYR A 18 -9.34 -15.15 -2.79
C TYR A 18 -10.54 -15.03 -3.72
N ARG A 19 -10.89 -16.13 -4.38
CA ARG A 19 -12.04 -16.25 -5.27
C ARG A 19 -12.88 -17.45 -4.85
N TYR A 20 -14.18 -17.25 -4.82
CA TYR A 20 -15.12 -18.35 -4.55
C TYR A 20 -15.01 -19.40 -5.66
N SER A 21 -14.80 -20.64 -5.26
CA SER A 21 -14.77 -21.81 -6.14
C SER A 21 -16.03 -22.62 -5.90
N ASN A 22 -16.73 -23.04 -6.96
CA ASN A 22 -17.93 -23.89 -6.83
C ASN A 22 -17.61 -25.29 -6.26
N PHE A 23 -16.34 -25.67 -6.19
CA PHE A 23 -15.89 -26.90 -5.54
C PHE A 23 -15.80 -26.77 -4.03
N ASP A 24 -15.66 -25.55 -3.51
CA ASP A 24 -15.66 -25.26 -2.07
C ASP A 24 -17.08 -24.87 -1.65
N GLY A 25 -17.65 -25.61 -0.69
CA GLY A 25 -18.90 -25.21 -0.07
C GLY A 25 -18.76 -23.82 0.60
N PRO A 26 -19.86 -23.08 0.82
CA PRO A 26 -19.81 -21.77 1.48
C PRO A 26 -19.09 -21.79 2.84
N ARG A 27 -19.20 -22.90 3.58
CA ARG A 27 -18.55 -23.09 4.88
C ARG A 27 -17.04 -23.19 4.72
N GLU A 28 -16.56 -24.01 3.80
CA GLU A 28 -15.14 -24.20 3.49
C GLU A 28 -14.54 -22.89 2.97
N ALA A 29 -15.26 -22.19 2.09
CA ALA A 29 -14.80 -20.91 1.56
C ALA A 29 -14.65 -19.84 2.66
N TYR A 30 -15.62 -19.74 3.57
CA TYR A 30 -15.52 -18.83 4.71
C TYR A 30 -14.39 -19.22 5.66
N ALA A 31 -14.22 -20.51 5.95
CA ALA A 31 -13.15 -20.99 6.84
C ALA A 31 -11.76 -20.62 6.29
N GLN A 32 -11.53 -20.78 4.99
CA GLN A 32 -10.28 -20.37 4.33
C GLN A 32 -10.07 -18.86 4.37
N LEU A 33 -11.10 -18.07 4.06
CA LEU A 33 -11.04 -16.60 4.16
C LEU A 33 -10.71 -16.14 5.57
N HIS A 34 -11.36 -16.72 6.57
CA HIS A 34 -11.16 -16.40 7.97
C HIS A 34 -9.75 -16.75 8.43
N GLU A 35 -9.21 -17.91 8.03
CA GLU A 35 -7.83 -18.30 8.33
C GLU A 35 -6.81 -17.34 7.71
N LEU A 36 -7.01 -16.94 6.45
CA LEU A 36 -6.17 -15.94 5.78
C LEU A 36 -6.24 -14.58 6.50
N LEU A 37 -7.43 -14.16 6.92
CA LEU A 37 -7.63 -12.92 7.67
C LEU A 37 -6.87 -12.96 9.01
N LEU A 38 -7.02 -14.01 9.81
CA LEU A 38 -6.32 -14.13 11.09
C LEU A 38 -4.80 -14.10 10.93
N LYS A 39 -4.26 -14.77 9.91
CA LYS A 39 -2.81 -14.79 9.63
C LYS A 39 -2.29 -13.46 9.13
N TRP A 40 -3.10 -12.68 8.43
CA TRP A 40 -2.76 -11.31 8.01
C TRP A 40 -2.87 -10.32 9.17
N ILE A 41 -4.02 -10.25 9.82
CA ILE A 41 -4.32 -9.26 10.86
C ILE A 41 -3.52 -9.53 12.14
N GLN A 42 -3.38 -10.80 12.55
CA GLN A 42 -2.75 -11.21 13.80
C GLN A 42 -3.34 -10.46 15.01
N PRO A 43 -4.66 -10.57 15.25
CA PRO A 43 -5.37 -9.79 16.28
C PRO A 43 -4.85 -10.04 17.70
N GLU A 44 -4.17 -11.16 17.95
CA GLU A 44 -3.53 -11.47 19.24
C GLU A 44 -2.32 -10.56 19.54
N ARG A 45 -1.85 -9.81 18.53
CA ARG A 45 -0.67 -8.93 18.61
C ARG A 45 -0.97 -7.47 18.28
N LYS A 46 -2.21 -7.14 17.88
CA LYS A 46 -2.60 -5.80 17.44
C LYS A 46 -3.85 -5.33 18.17
N THR A 47 -3.87 -4.06 18.58
CA THR A 47 -5.08 -3.42 19.08
C THR A 47 -6.06 -3.12 17.94
N GLY A 48 -7.32 -2.83 18.26
CA GLY A 48 -8.32 -2.43 17.26
C GLY A 48 -7.85 -1.21 16.44
N GLU A 49 -7.23 -0.23 17.09
CA GLU A 49 -6.68 0.96 16.45
C GLU A 49 -5.54 0.62 15.48
N GLN A 50 -4.64 -0.28 15.87
CA GLN A 50 -3.55 -0.73 14.98
C GLN A 50 -4.08 -1.48 13.75
N ILE A 51 -5.17 -2.23 13.91
CA ILE A 51 -5.85 -2.90 12.79
C ILE A 51 -6.48 -1.86 11.87
N LEU A 52 -7.19 -0.87 12.43
CA LEU A 52 -7.79 0.22 11.65
C LEU A 52 -6.74 1.02 10.88
N GLU A 53 -5.62 1.39 11.53
CA GLU A 53 -4.53 2.11 10.88
C GLU A 53 -3.91 1.30 9.74
N MET A 54 -3.71 0.00 9.93
CA MET A 54 -3.18 -0.89 8.89
C MET A 54 -4.10 -0.95 7.67
N ILE A 55 -5.43 -1.05 7.87
CA ILE A 55 -6.41 -1.05 6.78
C ILE A 55 -6.48 0.33 6.10
N ALA A 56 -6.43 1.41 6.88
CA ALA A 56 -6.41 2.77 6.34
C ALA A 56 -5.15 3.02 5.48
N LEU A 57 -3.98 2.55 5.94
CA LEU A 57 -2.72 2.61 5.20
C LEU A 57 -2.79 1.81 3.89
N GLU A 58 -3.33 0.58 3.92
CA GLU A 58 -3.55 -0.21 2.71
C GLU A 58 -4.39 0.57 1.70
N GLN A 59 -5.55 1.09 2.12
CA GLN A 59 -6.43 1.84 1.24
C GLN A 59 -5.81 3.14 0.74
N PHE A 60 -5.07 3.84 1.61
CA PHE A 60 -4.35 5.07 1.24
C PHE A 60 -3.37 4.81 0.10
N ILE A 61 -2.56 3.74 0.20
CA ILE A 61 -1.62 3.38 -0.86
C ILE A 61 -2.36 3.02 -2.15
N GLU A 62 -3.50 2.33 -2.06
CA GLU A 62 -4.26 1.92 -3.24
C GLU A 62 -4.86 3.08 -4.05
N ILE A 63 -5.23 4.18 -3.39
CA ILE A 63 -5.82 5.36 -4.05
C ILE A 63 -4.78 6.35 -4.61
N LEU A 64 -3.49 6.15 -4.32
CA LEU A 64 -2.44 7.03 -4.86
C LEU A 64 -2.31 6.85 -6.39
N PRO A 65 -2.01 7.94 -7.14
CA PRO A 65 -1.70 7.83 -8.56
C PRO A 65 -0.53 6.86 -8.81
N ASP A 66 -0.56 6.10 -9.90
CA ASP A 66 0.35 4.96 -10.15
C ASP A 66 1.83 5.24 -9.85
N LYS A 67 2.36 6.38 -10.32
CA LYS A 67 3.78 6.75 -10.09
C LYS A 67 4.09 7.00 -8.61
N VAL A 68 3.16 7.64 -7.89
CA VAL A 68 3.29 7.91 -6.45
C VAL A 68 3.11 6.62 -5.66
N LYS A 69 2.12 5.79 -6.03
CA LYS A 69 1.86 4.49 -5.43
C LYS A 69 3.08 3.58 -5.53
N LEU A 70 3.67 3.45 -6.72
CA LEU A 70 4.87 2.65 -6.95
C LEU A 70 6.02 3.11 -6.05
N TRP A 71 6.28 4.43 -6.03
CA TRP A 71 7.31 5.02 -5.17
C TRP A 71 7.09 4.69 -3.69
N VAL A 72 5.87 4.89 -3.18
CA VAL A 72 5.54 4.61 -1.77
C VAL A 72 5.69 3.12 -1.46
N GLN A 73 5.23 2.23 -2.35
CA GLN A 73 5.31 0.78 -2.17
C GLN A 73 6.74 0.25 -2.12
N GLU A 74 7.65 0.79 -2.95
CA GLU A 74 9.08 0.43 -2.93
C GLU A 74 9.73 0.71 -1.57
N HIS A 75 9.28 1.77 -0.88
CA HIS A 75 9.81 2.19 0.41
C HIS A 75 9.15 1.49 1.62
N ARG A 76 8.13 0.65 1.38
CA ARG A 76 7.47 -0.22 2.36
C ARG A 76 7.16 0.48 3.70
N PRO A 77 6.35 1.55 3.70
CA PRO A 77 6.02 2.26 4.93
C PRO A 77 5.28 1.33 5.91
N GLU A 78 5.64 1.44 7.20
CA GLU A 78 4.97 0.71 8.28
C GLU A 78 3.86 1.52 8.94
N THR A 79 3.80 2.82 8.67
CA THR A 79 2.85 3.76 9.29
C THR A 79 2.27 4.71 8.26
N SER A 80 1.08 5.24 8.56
CA SER A 80 0.41 6.22 7.71
C SER A 80 1.25 7.47 7.53
N THR A 81 1.85 7.99 8.61
CA THR A 81 2.73 9.17 8.57
C THR A 81 3.89 8.99 7.61
N LYS A 82 4.54 7.82 7.60
CA LYS A 82 5.65 7.55 6.70
C LYS A 82 5.19 7.49 5.24
N ALA A 83 4.04 6.86 4.98
CA ALA A 83 3.48 6.78 3.63
C ALA A 83 3.10 8.16 3.08
N ILE A 84 2.51 9.02 3.92
CA ILE A 84 2.13 10.40 3.57
C ILE A 84 3.37 11.21 3.21
N SER A 85 4.39 11.22 4.08
CA SER A 85 5.64 11.96 3.82
C SER A 85 6.30 11.52 2.52
N LEU A 86 6.38 10.21 2.26
CA LEU A 86 6.93 9.69 0.99
C LEU A 86 6.14 10.17 -0.24
N ALA A 87 4.82 10.22 -0.14
CA ALA A 87 3.95 10.69 -1.22
C ALA A 87 4.10 12.20 -1.45
N GLU A 88 4.16 12.99 -0.38
CA GLU A 88 4.36 14.44 -0.42
C GLU A 88 5.71 14.81 -1.02
N ASP A 89 6.78 14.15 -0.59
CA ASP A 89 8.15 14.37 -1.09
C ASP A 89 8.23 14.08 -2.59
N PHE A 90 7.64 12.97 -3.05
CA PHE A 90 7.60 12.62 -4.47
C PHE A 90 6.85 13.66 -5.30
N LEU A 91 5.70 14.11 -4.81
CA LEU A 91 4.89 15.12 -5.49
C LEU A 91 5.58 16.49 -5.54
N LEU A 92 6.29 16.87 -4.47
CA LEU A 92 7.08 18.09 -4.43
C LEU A 92 8.22 18.04 -5.47
N ALA A 93 9.02 16.97 -5.45
CA ALA A 93 10.12 16.80 -6.40
C ALA A 93 9.62 16.81 -7.86
N ARG A 94 8.46 16.20 -8.13
CA ARG A 94 7.84 16.22 -9.47
C ARG A 94 7.45 17.63 -9.90
N ARG A 95 6.81 18.40 -9.01
CA ARG A 95 6.44 19.81 -9.29
C ARG A 95 7.66 20.67 -9.57
N GLU A 96 8.72 20.53 -8.78
CA GLU A 96 9.97 21.29 -8.98
C GLU A 96 10.63 20.94 -10.33
N ALA A 97 10.62 19.66 -10.73
CA ALA A 97 11.13 19.24 -12.03
C ALA A 97 10.30 19.82 -13.20
N GLU A 98 8.97 19.81 -13.10
CA GLU A 98 8.06 20.39 -14.10
C GLU A 98 8.26 21.92 -14.24
N GLN A 99 8.47 22.62 -13.12
CA GLN A 99 8.76 24.05 -13.12
C GLN A 99 10.10 24.37 -13.77
N ARG A 100 11.17 23.60 -13.50
CA ARG A 100 12.48 23.79 -14.15
C ARG A 100 12.41 23.62 -15.66
N ILE A 101 11.64 22.64 -16.15
CA ILE A 101 11.44 22.44 -17.59
C ILE A 101 10.70 23.63 -18.21
N THR A 102 9.67 24.14 -17.54
CA THR A 102 8.88 25.27 -18.03
C THR A 102 9.71 26.55 -18.11
N VAL A 103 10.51 26.85 -17.08
CA VAL A 103 11.41 28.02 -17.07
C VAL A 103 12.44 27.93 -18.19
N VAL A 104 13.09 26.78 -18.36
CA VAL A 104 14.06 26.56 -19.45
C VAL A 104 13.41 26.66 -20.83
N ALA A 105 12.18 26.16 -21.00
CA ALA A 105 11.46 26.28 -22.28
C ALA A 105 11.07 27.73 -22.61
N MET A 106 10.69 28.53 -21.61
CA MET A 106 10.43 29.97 -21.76
C MET A 106 11.72 30.75 -22.10
N ASP A 107 12.87 30.34 -21.56
CA ASP A 107 14.16 30.95 -21.91
C ASP A 107 14.64 30.59 -23.32
N ILE A 108 14.20 29.46 -23.88
CA ILE A 108 14.53 29.03 -25.26
C ILE A 108 13.61 29.68 -26.31
N VAL A 109 12.36 29.98 -25.94
CA VAL A 109 11.37 30.64 -26.81
C VAL A 109 11.26 32.11 -26.40
N GLY A 110 12.21 32.94 -26.84
CA GLY A 110 12.18 34.39 -26.62
C GLY A 110 10.96 35.08 -27.27
N PRO A 111 10.65 36.34 -26.88
CA PRO A 111 9.51 37.11 -27.40
C PRO A 111 9.59 37.40 -28.91
#